data_AF-A0A1Y3D6C2-F1
#
_entry.id   AF-A0A1Y3D6C2-F1
#
_cell.length_a   1.000
_cell.length_b   1.000
_cell.length_c   1.000
_cell.angle_alpha   90.00
_cell.angle_beta   90.00
_cell.angle_gamma   90.00
#
_symmetry.space_group_name_H-M   'P 1'
#
loop_
_entity.id
_entity.type
_entity.pdbx_description
1 polymer ?
#
loop_
_entity_poly.entity_id
_entity_poly.type
_entity_poly.pdbx_seq_one_letter_code
_entity_poly.pdbx_strand_id
1 'polypeptide(L)'
;MSEAYLHYQRARYYEFLAAHHHFHIDPNMILLSNLNERNAMWCFLHSATQGHSSAQFKLGQCYLNGHLGLASNRLKAKQWLMLAANQGHMEAQSELIKITTPQHLS
;
A
#
# COMPACT_ATOMS: atom_id res chain seq x y z
N MET A 1 2.79 0.24 -22.56
CA MET A 1 2.56 0.41 -21.10
C MET A 1 2.08 -0.92 -20.55
N SER A 2 2.64 -1.43 -19.45
CA SER A 2 2.20 -2.69 -18.84
C SER A 2 0.90 -2.48 -18.06
N GLU A 3 0.06 -3.51 -18.04
CA GLU A 3 -1.21 -3.50 -17.31
C GLU A 3 -0.99 -3.25 -15.81
N ALA A 4 0.03 -3.86 -15.22
CA ALA A 4 0.48 -3.61 -13.85
C ALA A 4 0.72 -2.11 -13.56
N TYR A 5 1.38 -1.39 -14.47
CA TYR A 5 1.66 0.04 -14.29
C TYR A 5 0.37 0.87 -14.35
N LEU A 6 -0.55 0.55 -15.26
CA LEU A 6 -1.85 1.22 -15.34
C LEU A 6 -2.65 1.05 -14.05
N HIS A 7 -2.70 -0.16 -13.50
CA HIS A 7 -3.36 -0.42 -12.22
C HIS A 7 -2.70 0.33 -11.07
N TYR A 8 -1.38 0.44 -11.05
CA TYR A 8 -0.69 1.24 -10.04
C TYR A 8 -1.03 2.73 -10.12
N GLN A 9 -1.09 3.30 -11.33
CA GLN A 9 -1.51 4.69 -11.51
C GLN A 9 -2.96 4.91 -11.06
N ARG A 10 -3.87 3.99 -11.40
CA ARG A 10 -5.26 4.01 -10.91
C ARG A 10 -5.33 3.92 -9.39
N ALA A 11 -4.52 3.06 -8.77
CA ALA A 11 -4.46 2.90 -7.32
C ALA A 11 -4.08 4.22 -6.62
N ARG A 12 -3.04 4.90 -7.13
CA ARG A 12 -2.62 6.22 -6.62
C ARG A 12 -3.68 7.29 -6.81
N TYR A 13 -4.43 7.23 -7.91
CA TYR A 13 -5.54 8.15 -8.15
C TYR A 13 -6.66 7.95 -7.11
N TYR A 14 -7.06 6.71 -6.84
CA TYR A 14 -8.05 6.43 -5.79
C TYR A 14 -7.55 6.78 -4.39
N GLU A 15 -6.28 6.52 -4.08
CA GLU A 15 -5.64 6.95 -2.82
C GLU A 15 -5.70 8.47 -2.65
N PHE A 16 -5.39 9.21 -3.73
CA PHE A 16 -5.51 10.67 -3.76
C PHE A 16 -6.94 11.13 -3.50
N LEU A 17 -7.93 10.54 -4.19
CA LEU A 17 -9.34 10.87 -3.99
C LEU A 17 -9.79 10.61 -2.55
N ALA A 18 -9.45 9.46 -1.97
CA ALA A 18 -9.76 9.14 -0.58
C ALA A 18 -9.21 10.18 0.40
N ALA A 19 -7.97 10.65 0.18
CA ALA A 19 -7.32 11.64 1.03
C ALA A 19 -7.92 13.06 0.93
N HIS A 20 -8.43 13.46 -0.25
CA HIS A 20 -8.90 14.82 -0.50
C HIS A 20 -10.36 15.08 -0.05
N HIS A 21 -11.11 14.04 0.30
CA HIS A 21 -12.44 14.20 0.92
C HIS A 21 -12.38 14.44 2.45
N HIS A 22 -11.31 15.10 2.92
CA HIS A 22 -10.91 15.28 4.32
C HIS A 22 -11.90 16.03 5.23
N PHE A 23 -12.97 16.62 4.67
CA PHE A 23 -14.04 17.23 5.44
C PHE A 23 -15.21 16.24 5.57
N HIS A 24 -15.10 15.35 6.56
CA HIS A 24 -16.13 14.39 6.96
C HIS A 24 -17.34 15.11 7.58
N ILE A 25 -18.18 15.72 6.74
CA ILE A 25 -19.37 16.45 7.19
C ILE A 25 -20.66 15.69 6.84
N ASP A 26 -20.63 14.74 5.88
CA ASP A 26 -21.81 13.98 5.43
C ASP A 26 -21.54 12.46 5.25
N PRO A 27 -22.48 11.57 5.61
CA PRO A 27 -22.38 10.11 5.44
C PRO A 27 -22.04 9.63 4.02
N ASN A 28 -22.50 10.32 2.97
CA ASN A 28 -22.20 9.95 1.59
C ASN A 28 -20.72 10.14 1.24
N MET A 29 -20.06 11.13 1.85
CA MET A 29 -18.63 11.38 1.66
C MET A 29 -17.77 10.33 2.36
N ILE A 30 -18.20 9.85 3.53
CA ILE A 30 -17.56 8.72 4.22
C ILE A 30 -17.64 7.45 3.38
N LEU A 31 -18.82 7.15 2.82
CA LEU A 31 -19.02 5.98 1.96
C LEU A 31 -18.15 6.05 0.70
N LEU A 32 -18.08 7.21 0.05
CA LEU A 32 -17.26 7.42 -1.14
C LEU A 32 -15.76 7.29 -0.84
N SER A 33 -15.28 7.84 0.28
CA SER A 33 -13.89 7.67 0.72
C SER A 33 -13.56 6.19 0.94
N ASN A 34 -14.39 5.48 1.71
CA ASN A 34 -14.21 4.04 1.96
C ASN A 34 -14.21 3.21 0.66
N LEU A 35 -15.05 3.57 -0.31
CA LEU A 35 -15.08 2.93 -1.62
C LEU A 35 -13.78 3.18 -2.40
N ASN A 36 -13.28 4.42 -2.39
CA ASN A 36 -12.02 4.79 -3.03
C ASN A 36 -10.84 4.06 -2.39
N GLU A 37 -10.78 3.95 -1.06
CA GLU A 37 -9.74 3.18 -0.36
C GLU A 37 -9.73 1.70 -0.79
N ARG A 38 -10.92 1.08 -0.88
CA ARG A 38 -11.05 -0.31 -1.36
C ARG A 38 -10.61 -0.46 -2.81
N ASN A 39 -10.98 0.49 -3.68
CA ASN A 39 -10.58 0.48 -5.08
C ASN A 39 -9.06 0.66 -5.24
N ALA A 40 -8.45 1.54 -4.44
CA ALA A 40 -7.01 1.71 -4.38
C ALA A 40 -6.33 0.40 -3.99
N MET A 41 -6.81 -0.23 -2.92
CA MET A 41 -6.28 -1.50 -2.43
C MET A 41 -6.39 -2.63 -3.47
N TRP A 42 -7.53 -2.75 -4.14
CA TRP A 42 -7.73 -3.73 -5.20
C TRP A 42 -6.74 -3.52 -6.36
N CYS A 43 -6.56 -2.28 -6.79
CA CYS A 43 -5.61 -1.94 -7.85
C CYS A 43 -4.14 -2.20 -7.45
N PHE A 44 -3.76 -1.87 -6.20
CA PHE A 44 -2.43 -2.19 -5.68
C PHE A 44 -2.19 -3.70 -5.63
N LEU A 45 -3.17 -4.48 -5.16
CA LEU A 45 -3.09 -5.93 -5.13
C LEU A 45 -2.88 -6.50 -6.54
N HIS A 46 -3.71 -6.07 -7.50
CA HIS A 46 -3.61 -6.54 -8.87
C HIS A 46 -2.24 -6.23 -9.48
N SER A 47 -1.77 -4.99 -9.35
CA SER A 47 -0.45 -4.57 -9.84
C SER A 47 0.70 -5.33 -9.17
N ALA A 48 0.63 -5.54 -7.85
CA ALA A 48 1.64 -6.25 -7.10
C ALA A 48 1.72 -7.75 -7.46
N THR A 49 0.56 -8.38 -7.72
CA THR A 49 0.50 -9.78 -8.20
C THR A 49 1.08 -9.95 -9.59
N GLN A 50 1.06 -8.91 -10.43
CA GLN A 50 1.77 -8.88 -11.72
C GLN A 50 3.26 -8.55 -11.58
N GLY A 51 3.80 -8.49 -10.36
CA GLY A 51 5.22 -8.29 -10.12
C GLY A 51 5.65 -6.83 -10.00
N HIS A 52 4.74 -5.84 -10.02
CA HIS A 52 5.19 -4.45 -9.94
C HIS A 52 5.75 -4.10 -8.56
N SER A 53 7.06 -3.85 -8.50
CA SER A 53 7.79 -3.60 -7.25
C SER A 53 7.24 -2.44 -6.41
N SER A 54 6.84 -1.31 -7.02
CA SER A 54 6.27 -0.18 -6.29
C SER A 54 4.90 -0.48 -5.68
N ALA A 55 4.09 -1.30 -6.36
CA ALA A 55 2.81 -1.76 -5.82
C ALA A 55 3.02 -2.76 -4.65
N GLN A 56 3.99 -3.67 -4.78
CA GLN A 56 4.38 -4.57 -3.69
C GLN A 56 4.88 -3.78 -2.47
N PHE A 57 5.72 -2.76 -2.68
CA PHE A 57 6.17 -1.87 -1.61
C PHE A 57 4.99 -1.17 -0.92
N LYS A 58 4.07 -0.58 -1.70
CA LYS A 58 2.89 0.10 -1.16
C LYS A 58 1.99 -0.83 -0.35
N LEU A 59 1.76 -2.07 -0.82
CA LEU A 59 1.02 -3.08 -0.04
C LEU A 59 1.72 -3.39 1.28
N GLY A 60 3.05 -3.52 1.25
CA GLY A 60 3.89 -3.65 2.44
C GLY A 60 3.61 -2.56 3.46
N GLN A 61 3.62 -1.30 3.02
CA GLN A 61 3.31 -0.15 3.89
C GLN A 61 1.87 -0.15 4.41
N CYS A 62 0.89 -0.49 3.56
CA CYS A 62 -0.52 -0.54 3.99
C CYS A 62 -0.73 -1.59 5.09
N TYR A 63 -0.06 -2.74 5.00
CA TYR A 63 -0.06 -3.74 6.06
C TYR A 63 0.75 -3.33 7.29
N LEU A 64 1.78 -2.49 7.20
CA LEU A 64 2.47 -1.98 8.40
C LEU A 64 1.58 -1.00 9.18
N ASN A 65 0.97 -0.07 8.47
CA ASN A 65 0.25 1.04 9.08
C ASN A 65 -1.22 0.71 9.37
N GLY A 66 -1.77 -0.35 8.76
CA GLY A 66 -3.19 -0.66 8.84
C GLY A 66 -4.05 0.38 8.12
N HIS A 67 -3.71 0.69 6.87
CA HIS A 67 -4.41 1.69 6.05
C HIS A 67 -5.27 1.04 4.96
N LEU A 68 -6.16 1.83 4.33
CA LEU A 68 -7.05 1.39 3.26
C LEU A 68 -7.98 0.24 3.67
N GLY A 69 -8.48 0.27 4.91
CA GLY A 69 -9.35 -0.76 5.47
C GLY A 69 -8.65 -2.07 5.84
N LEU A 70 -7.31 -2.12 5.85
CA LEU A 70 -6.55 -3.28 6.34
C LEU A 70 -6.24 -3.17 7.83
N ALA A 71 -6.28 -4.30 8.52
CA ALA A 71 -5.62 -4.42 9.82
C ALA A 71 -4.10 -4.46 9.63
N SER A 72 -3.37 -3.86 10.57
CA SER A 72 -1.91 -3.96 10.57
C SER A 72 -1.48 -5.42 10.73
N ASN A 73 -0.56 -5.85 9.88
CA ASN A 73 -0.02 -7.20 9.87
C ASN A 73 1.43 -7.16 9.40
N ARG A 74 2.35 -7.13 10.37
CA ARG A 74 3.80 -7.04 10.13
C ARG A 74 4.35 -8.23 9.33
N LEU A 75 3.76 -9.42 9.47
CA LEU A 75 4.18 -10.61 8.73
C LEU A 75 3.84 -10.48 7.23
N LYS A 76 2.60 -10.11 6.91
CA LYS A 76 2.18 -9.86 5.52
C LYS A 76 2.95 -8.69 4.92
N ALA A 77 3.16 -7.62 5.69
CA ALA A 77 3.98 -6.51 5.26
C ALA A 77 5.39 -6.96 4.85
N LYS A 78 6.06 -7.77 5.70
CA LYS A 78 7.39 -8.31 5.41
C LYS A 78 7.42 -9.10 4.10
N GLN A 79 6.41 -9.94 3.86
CA GLN A 79 6.32 -10.72 2.61
C GLN A 79 6.27 -9.83 1.37
N TRP A 80 5.41 -8.80 1.37
CA TRP A 80 5.30 -7.87 0.24
C TRP A 80 6.56 -7.01 0.07
N LEU A 81 7.15 -6.53 1.17
CA LEU A 81 8.41 -5.78 1.14
C LEU A 81 9.58 -6.63 0.64
N MET A 82 9.63 -7.93 0.99
CA MET A 82 10.63 -8.86 0.47
C MET A 82 10.56 -8.99 -1.05
N LEU A 83 9.34 -9.14 -1.60
CA LEU A 83 9.14 -9.23 -3.04
C LEU A 83 9.62 -7.97 -3.77
N ALA A 84 9.30 -6.78 -3.23
CA ALA A 84 9.76 -5.52 -3.78
C ALA A 84 11.28 -5.34 -3.65
N ALA A 85 11.84 -5.70 -2.49
CA ALA A 85 13.27 -5.61 -2.20
C ALA A 85 14.11 -6.53 -3.12
N ASN A 86 13.62 -7.74 -3.40
CA ASN A 86 14.26 -8.69 -4.33
C ASN A 86 14.31 -8.18 -5.77
N GLN A 87 13.43 -7.24 -6.13
CA GLN A 87 13.44 -6.55 -7.41
C GLN A 87 14.29 -5.27 -7.41
N GLY A 88 15.04 -5.01 -6.34
CA GLY A 88 15.90 -3.83 -6.22
C GLY A 88 15.20 -2.55 -5.75
N HIS A 89 13.98 -2.64 -5.20
CA HIS A 89 13.30 -1.46 -4.65
C HIS A 89 13.99 -1.00 -3.35
N MET A 90 14.69 0.13 -3.39
CA MET A 90 15.55 0.62 -2.30
C MET A 90 14.77 0.95 -1.02
N GLU A 91 13.59 1.56 -1.16
CA GLU A 91 12.72 1.88 -0.04
C GLU A 91 12.17 0.61 0.62
N ALA A 92 11.85 -0.43 -0.16
CA ALA A 92 11.42 -1.70 0.38
C ALA A 92 12.53 -2.40 1.18
N GLN A 93 13.79 -2.34 0.70
CA GLN A 93 14.95 -2.85 1.43
C GLN A 93 15.14 -2.10 2.75
N SER A 94 15.07 -0.77 2.72
CA SER A 94 15.17 0.08 3.90
C SER A 94 14.08 -0.23 4.93
N GLU A 95 12.83 -0.36 4.51
CA GLU A 95 11.72 -0.74 5.38
C GLU A 95 11.88 -2.16 5.93
N LEU A 96 12.34 -3.10 5.10
CA LEU A 96 12.58 -4.48 5.51
C LEU A 96 13.64 -4.58 6.62
N ILE A 97 14.69 -3.78 6.51
CA ILE A 97 15.73 -3.65 7.55
C ILE A 97 15.09 -3.16 8.83
N LYS A 98 14.36 -2.03 8.82
CA LYS A 98 13.71 -1.46 10.01
C LYS A 98 12.78 -2.46 10.71
N ILE A 99 12.03 -3.26 9.96
CA ILE A 99 11.10 -4.23 10.55
C ILE A 99 11.80 -5.48 11.09
N THR A 100 12.99 -5.81 10.58
CA THR A 100 13.74 -7.02 10.94
C THR A 100 14.79 -6.74 12.00
N THR A 101 15.33 -5.53 12.05
CA THR A 101 16.15 -5.08 13.16
C THR A 101 15.25 -4.95 14.39
N PRO A 102 15.43 -5.77 15.44
CA PRO A 102 14.89 -5.40 16.72
C PRO A 102 15.52 -4.07 17.10
N GLN A 103 14.72 -3.11 17.56
CA GLN A 103 15.24 -1.94 18.24
C GLN A 103 16.04 -2.47 19.45
N HIS A 104 17.35 -2.61 19.30
CA HIS A 104 18.24 -2.67 20.45
C HIS A 104 18.16 -1.28 21.06
N LEU A 105 17.25 -1.15 22.03
CA LEU A 105 17.24 -0.09 23.02
C LEU A 105 18.64 -0.03 23.62
N SER A 106 19.35 1.05 23.29
CA SER A 106 20.37 1.66 24.15
C SER A 106 19.71 2.20 25.41
#